data_AF-A0A7V5NA40-F1
#
_entry.id   AF-A0A7V5NA40-F1
#
_cell.length_a   1.000
_cell.length_b   1.000
_cell.length_c   1.000
_cell.angle_alpha   90.00
_cell.angle_beta   90.00
_cell.angle_gamma   90.00
#
_symmetry.space_group_name_H-M   'P 1'
#
loop_
_entity.id
_entity.type
_entity.pdbx_description
1 polymer ?
#
loop_
_entity_poly.entity_id
_entity_poly.type
_entity_poly.pdbx_seq_one_letter_code
_entity_poly.pdbx_strand_id
1 'polypeptide(L)'
;MLPYRWWTARENSPLWNRVYRMIFNFATIPQVVRQLKIWNPDVVVTNTITVCVGAFAAKILNVPHVWYIHEFGYEDHKMIYILGPRISSRLMDTLSAACIACSQAVAEKYRPFISPEKMKVVHYSVSF
;
A
#
# COMPACT_ATOMS: atom_id res chain seq x y z
N MET A 1 11.20 2.51 15.28
CA MET A 1 10.21 2.62 14.17
C MET A 1 10.96 3.14 12.94
N LEU A 2 10.83 2.49 11.78
CA LEU A 2 11.50 2.95 10.55
C LEU A 2 10.77 4.18 10.01
N PRO A 3 11.47 5.29 9.70
CA PRO A 3 10.81 6.52 9.31
C PRO A 3 10.45 6.48 7.82
N TYR A 4 9.22 6.11 7.48
CA TYR A 4 8.66 6.32 6.14
C TYR A 4 7.45 7.25 6.19
N ARG A 5 7.07 7.81 5.05
CA ARG A 5 5.97 8.76 4.87
C ARG A 5 4.87 8.13 4.02
N TRP A 6 3.71 8.76 4.01
CA TRP A 6 2.63 8.35 3.13
C TRP A 6 2.97 8.68 1.67
N TRP A 7 2.70 7.72 0.76
CA TRP A 7 2.69 7.95 -0.70
C TRP A 7 1.36 8.55 -1.18
N THR A 8 0.48 8.87 -0.23
CA THR A 8 -0.72 9.69 -0.43
C THR A 8 -0.49 11.09 0.16
N ALA A 9 -1.28 12.04 -0.31
CA ALA A 9 -1.27 13.42 0.17
C ALA A 9 -2.70 13.96 0.24
N ARG A 10 -2.92 15.05 0.99
CA ARG A 10 -4.17 15.80 0.88
C ARG A 10 -4.21 16.50 -0.48
N GLU A 11 -5.40 16.65 -1.05
CA GLU A 11 -5.63 17.28 -2.36
C GLU A 11 -4.90 18.63 -2.53
N ASN A 12 -4.90 19.47 -1.50
CA ASN A 12 -4.27 20.79 -1.51
C ASN A 12 -2.75 20.79 -1.21
N SER A 13 -2.12 19.62 -1.12
CA SER A 13 -0.69 19.53 -0.79
C SER A 13 0.17 20.03 -1.95
N PRO A 14 1.15 20.93 -1.71
CA PRO A 14 2.04 21.44 -2.76
C PRO A 14 2.84 20.32 -3.45
N LEU A 15 3.16 20.49 -4.74
CA LEU A 15 3.88 19.49 -5.53
C LEU A 15 5.26 19.16 -4.94
N TRP A 16 6.00 20.16 -4.45
CA TRP A 16 7.33 19.96 -3.85
C TRP A 16 7.27 19.00 -2.64
N ASN A 17 6.22 19.10 -1.82
CA ASN A 17 6.03 18.22 -0.65
C ASN A 17 5.68 16.79 -1.09
N ARG A 18 4.93 16.63 -2.18
CA ARG A 18 4.65 15.31 -2.77
C ARG A 18 5.93 14.66 -3.30
N VAL A 19 6.74 15.40 -4.03
CA VAL A 19 8.04 14.93 -4.56
C VAL A 19 8.99 14.56 -3.42
N TYR A 20 9.12 15.43 -2.41
CA TYR A 20 9.93 15.16 -1.23
C TYR A 20 9.53 13.86 -0.52
N ARG A 21 8.22 13.62 -0.32
CA ARG A 21 7.72 12.38 0.30
C ARG A 21 8.08 11.14 -0.50
N MET A 22 7.98 11.20 -1.82
CA MET A 22 8.36 10.08 -2.68
C MET A 22 9.85 9.80 -2.59
N ILE A 23 10.71 10.82 -2.73
CA ILE A 23 12.16 10.67 -2.63
C ILE A 23 12.55 10.10 -1.26
N PHE A 24 11.97 10.65 -0.18
CA PHE A 24 12.21 10.18 1.17
C PHE A 24 11.80 8.71 1.34
N ASN A 25 10.63 8.32 0.84
CA ASN A 25 10.17 6.93 0.87
C ASN A 25 11.14 5.99 0.13
N PHE A 26 11.57 6.34 -1.08
CA PHE A 26 12.53 5.52 -1.82
C PHE A 26 13.88 5.42 -1.11
N ALA A 27 14.36 6.51 -0.50
CA ALA A 27 15.60 6.51 0.29
C ALA A 27 15.52 5.61 1.54
N THR A 28 14.31 5.34 2.06
CA THR A 28 14.11 4.47 3.24
C THR A 28 14.00 2.98 2.90
N ILE A 29 13.77 2.62 1.63
CA ILE A 29 13.64 1.22 1.19
C ILE A 29 14.84 0.36 1.62
N PRO A 30 16.12 0.77 1.43
CA PRO A 30 17.26 -0.05 1.84
C PRO A 30 17.28 -0.38 3.34
N GLN A 31 16.79 0.54 4.18
CA GLN A 31 16.69 0.32 5.62
C GLN A 31 15.61 -0.71 5.94
N VAL A 32 14.45 -0.64 5.27
CA VAL A 32 13.39 -1.65 5.40
C VAL A 32 13.87 -3.00 4.88
N VAL A 33 14.55 -3.05 3.75
CA VAL A 33 15.16 -4.28 3.20
C VAL A 33 16.12 -4.91 4.21
N ARG A 34 17.02 -4.11 4.82
CA ARG A 34 17.93 -4.62 5.86
C ARG A 34 17.17 -5.20 7.04
N GLN A 35 16.10 -4.53 7.47
CA GLN A 35 15.28 -5.01 8.58
C GLN A 35 14.55 -6.31 8.25
N LEU A 36 13.96 -6.42 7.05
CA LEU A 36 13.28 -7.62 6.59
C LEU A 36 14.24 -8.80 6.47
N LYS A 37 15.51 -8.59 6.05
CA LYS A 37 16.53 -9.66 6.06
C LYS A 37 16.84 -10.18 7.47
N ILE A 38 16.84 -9.30 8.48
CA ILE A 38 17.10 -9.69 9.88
C ILE A 38 15.90 -10.48 10.44
N TRP A 39 14.69 -10.02 10.16
CA TRP A 39 13.47 -10.67 10.63
C TRP A 39 13.16 -11.96 9.88
N ASN A 40 13.60 -12.06 8.61
CA ASN A 40 13.34 -13.19 7.72
C ASN A 40 11.87 -13.64 7.71
N PRO A 41 10.90 -12.74 7.45
CA PRO A 41 9.48 -13.09 7.51
C PRO A 41 9.06 -13.92 6.30
N ASP A 42 8.10 -14.81 6.50
CA ASP A 42 7.46 -15.56 5.41
C ASP A 42 6.52 -14.68 4.56
N VAL A 43 6.00 -13.59 5.14
CA VAL A 43 5.09 -12.64 4.48
C VAL A 43 5.26 -11.23 5.04
N VAL A 44 5.12 -10.22 4.17
CA VAL A 44 5.03 -8.81 4.56
C VAL A 44 3.62 -8.30 4.34
N VAL A 45 3.02 -7.68 5.34
CA VAL A 45 1.65 -7.15 5.25
C VAL A 45 1.64 -5.64 5.39
N THR A 46 0.95 -4.95 4.48
CA THR A 46 0.68 -3.51 4.57
C THR A 46 -0.81 -3.29 4.81
N ASN A 47 -1.15 -2.67 5.95
CA ASN A 47 -2.54 -2.52 6.43
C ASN A 47 -3.23 -1.20 6.04
N THR A 48 -2.70 -0.50 5.04
CA THR A 48 -3.23 0.81 4.65
C THR A 48 -2.89 1.09 3.20
N ILE A 49 -3.77 1.79 2.50
CA ILE A 49 -3.43 2.30 1.15
C ILE A 49 -2.41 3.41 1.16
N THR A 50 -1.94 3.90 2.31
CA THR A 50 -1.12 5.12 2.39
C THR A 50 0.38 4.87 2.40
N VAL A 51 0.84 3.63 2.57
CA VAL A 51 2.25 3.29 2.70
C VAL A 51 2.61 2.25 1.65
N CYS A 52 3.74 2.40 0.95
CA CYS A 52 4.17 1.46 -0.08
C CYS A 52 5.58 0.85 0.15
N VAL A 53 6.35 1.39 1.10
CA VAL A 53 7.77 1.03 1.28
C VAL A 53 7.95 -0.45 1.61
N GLY A 54 7.05 -1.03 2.42
CA GLY A 54 7.04 -2.46 2.74
C GLY A 54 6.84 -3.35 1.52
N ALA A 55 5.93 -2.97 0.61
CA ALA A 55 5.68 -3.71 -0.62
C ALA A 55 6.89 -3.73 -1.56
N PHE A 56 7.56 -2.58 -1.73
CA PHE A 56 8.81 -2.51 -2.50
C PHE A 56 9.93 -3.34 -1.87
N ALA A 57 10.11 -3.24 -0.54
CA ALA A 57 11.16 -3.98 0.16
C ALA A 57 10.93 -5.50 0.08
N ALA A 58 9.68 -5.95 0.22
CA ALA A 58 9.29 -7.35 0.05
C ALA A 58 9.58 -7.84 -1.37
N LYS A 59 9.25 -7.05 -2.40
CA LYS A 59 9.54 -7.36 -3.80
C LYS A 59 11.05 -7.53 -4.05
N ILE A 60 11.89 -6.67 -3.47
CA ILE A 60 13.36 -6.76 -3.59
C ILE A 60 13.90 -8.07 -2.99
N LEU A 61 13.29 -8.54 -1.91
CA LEU A 61 13.69 -9.75 -1.21
C LEU A 61 13.01 -11.03 -1.69
N ASN A 62 12.13 -10.93 -2.70
CA ASN A 62 11.25 -12.03 -3.13
C ASN A 62 10.42 -12.62 -1.99
N VAL A 63 10.03 -11.81 -1.01
CA VAL A 63 9.10 -12.20 0.05
C VAL A 63 7.67 -11.86 -0.41
N PRO A 64 6.70 -12.77 -0.28
CA PRO A 64 5.30 -12.47 -0.56
C PRO A 64 4.81 -11.23 0.21
N HIS A 65 4.18 -10.30 -0.51
CA HIS A 65 3.54 -9.14 0.10
C HIS A 65 2.02 -9.25 0.03
N VAL A 66 1.32 -8.89 1.09
CA VAL A 66 -0.15 -8.80 1.12
C VAL A 66 -0.55 -7.38 1.45
N TRP A 67 -1.42 -6.80 0.62
CA TRP A 67 -2.01 -5.50 0.90
C TRP A 67 -3.38 -5.71 1.54
N TYR A 68 -3.57 -5.25 2.78
CA TYR A 68 -4.87 -5.21 3.42
C TYR A 68 -5.42 -3.79 3.35
N ILE A 69 -6.54 -3.64 2.62
CA ILE A 69 -7.11 -2.38 2.15
C ILE A 69 -8.39 -2.12 2.95
N HIS A 70 -8.38 -1.00 3.68
CA HIS A 70 -9.49 -0.59 4.53
C HIS A 70 -10.15 0.69 4.04
N GLU A 71 -9.45 1.46 3.22
CA GLU A 71 -9.80 2.82 2.88
C GLU A 71 -10.33 2.92 1.44
N PHE A 72 -11.33 3.77 1.23
CA PHE A 72 -11.69 4.29 -0.09
C PHE A 72 -10.73 5.42 -0.52
N GLY A 73 -10.01 6.05 0.41
CA GLY A 73 -8.99 7.05 0.09
C GLY A 73 -9.54 8.45 -0.14
N TYR A 74 -10.00 8.77 -1.36
CA TYR A 74 -10.48 10.14 -1.66
C TYR A 74 -11.82 10.42 -0.97
N GLU A 75 -12.72 9.46 -1.01
CA GLU A 75 -14.10 9.54 -0.53
C GLU A 75 -14.14 9.62 1.00
N ASP A 76 -13.25 8.92 1.70
CA ASP A 76 -13.22 8.93 3.17
C ASP A 76 -12.39 10.09 3.74
N HIS A 77 -11.26 10.39 3.11
CA HIS A 77 -10.20 11.19 3.73
C HIS A 77 -9.62 12.26 2.82
N LYS A 78 -10.18 12.46 1.62
CA LYS A 78 -9.65 13.36 0.57
C LYS A 78 -8.16 13.11 0.31
N MET A 79 -7.77 11.84 0.42
CA MET A 79 -6.41 11.40 0.15
C MET A 79 -6.27 11.08 -1.34
N ILE A 80 -5.29 11.72 -1.96
CA ILE A 80 -4.89 11.44 -3.33
C ILE A 80 -3.56 10.70 -3.33
N TYR A 81 -3.43 9.73 -4.23
CA TYR A 81 -2.15 9.08 -4.50
C TYR A 81 -1.19 10.07 -5.17
N ILE A 82 0.07 10.13 -4.72
CA ILE A 82 1.06 11.06 -5.30
C ILE A 82 1.33 10.73 -6.77
N LEU A 83 1.32 9.43 -7.15
CA LEU A 83 1.47 8.97 -8.53
C LEU A 83 0.13 8.89 -9.29
N GLY A 84 -0.96 9.33 -8.67
CA GLY A 84 -2.31 9.17 -9.19
C GLY A 84 -2.90 7.76 -8.96
N PRO A 85 -4.24 7.65 -8.94
CA PRO A 85 -4.93 6.42 -8.51
C PRO A 85 -4.64 5.21 -9.39
N ARG A 86 -4.54 5.41 -10.71
CA ARG A 86 -4.29 4.32 -11.67
C ARG A 86 -2.90 3.69 -11.50
N ILE A 87 -1.86 4.51 -11.37
CA ILE A 87 -0.47 4.03 -11.24
C ILE A 87 -0.29 3.40 -9.87
N SER A 88 -0.71 4.08 -8.79
CA SER A 88 -0.59 3.54 -7.44
C SER A 88 -1.35 2.23 -7.26
N SER A 89 -2.59 2.12 -7.78
CA SER A 89 -3.34 0.87 -7.65
C SER A 89 -2.72 -0.28 -8.46
N ARG A 90 -2.13 0.00 -9.63
CA ARG A 90 -1.34 -1.00 -10.37
C ARG A 90 -0.04 -1.39 -9.66
N LEU A 91 0.59 -0.47 -8.94
CA LEU A 91 1.73 -0.80 -8.09
C LEU A 91 1.29 -1.71 -6.94
N MET A 92 0.12 -1.47 -6.34
CA MET A 92 -0.43 -2.37 -5.32
C MET A 92 -0.61 -3.79 -5.88
N ASP A 93 -1.16 -3.93 -7.10
CA ASP A 93 -1.32 -5.22 -7.78
C ASP A 93 0.03 -5.90 -8.09
N THR A 94 0.98 -5.17 -8.66
CA THR A 94 2.25 -5.75 -9.13
C THR A 94 3.22 -6.09 -7.99
N LEU A 95 3.15 -5.37 -6.88
CA LEU A 95 4.01 -5.57 -5.72
C LEU A 95 3.44 -6.59 -4.72
N SER A 96 2.15 -6.95 -4.82
CA SER A 96 1.49 -7.86 -3.87
C SER A 96 1.18 -9.21 -4.49
N ALA A 97 1.33 -10.26 -3.69
CA ALA A 97 0.79 -11.58 -3.97
C ALA A 97 -0.74 -11.62 -3.83
N ALA A 98 -1.30 -10.84 -2.89
CA ALA A 98 -2.73 -10.69 -2.71
C ALA A 98 -3.10 -9.27 -2.23
N CYS A 99 -4.31 -8.84 -2.56
CA CYS A 99 -4.92 -7.62 -2.04
C CYS A 99 -6.25 -8.00 -1.38
N ILE A 100 -6.33 -7.83 -0.07
CA ILE A 100 -7.49 -8.14 0.73
C ILE A 100 -8.22 -6.83 0.99
N ALA A 101 -9.52 -6.76 0.70
CA ALA A 101 -10.38 -5.64 1.05
C ALA A 101 -11.22 -5.98 2.29
N CYS A 102 -11.49 -5.00 3.15
CA CYS A 102 -12.32 -5.18 4.34
C CYS A 102 -13.84 -5.35 4.03
N SER A 103 -14.26 -5.05 2.81
CA SER A 103 -15.66 -5.15 2.36
C SER A 103 -15.74 -5.30 0.84
N GLN A 104 -16.92 -5.72 0.34
CA GLN A 104 -17.19 -5.78 -1.11
C GLN A 104 -17.13 -4.39 -1.75
N ALA A 105 -17.64 -3.36 -1.09
CA ALA A 105 -17.61 -1.99 -1.60
C ALA A 105 -16.18 -1.48 -1.82
N VAL A 106 -15.27 -1.76 -0.87
CA VAL A 106 -13.85 -1.43 -1.02
C VAL A 106 -13.24 -2.25 -2.16
N ALA A 107 -13.53 -3.56 -2.25
CA ALA A 107 -13.02 -4.38 -3.35
C ALA A 107 -13.45 -3.85 -4.72
N GLU A 108 -14.71 -3.47 -4.88
CA GLU A 108 -15.26 -2.93 -6.13
C GLU A 108 -14.54 -1.68 -6.62
N LYS A 109 -14.13 -0.80 -5.70
CA LYS A 109 -13.33 0.38 -6.03
C LYS A 109 -11.99 0.02 -6.67
N TYR A 110 -11.33 -1.03 -6.16
CA TYR A 110 -9.98 -1.41 -6.59
C TYR A 110 -9.95 -2.47 -7.70
N ARG A 111 -11.06 -3.20 -7.92
CA ARG A 111 -11.21 -4.21 -8.99
C ARG A 111 -10.77 -3.75 -10.38
N PRO A 112 -10.99 -2.50 -10.83
CA PRO A 112 -10.53 -2.06 -12.15
C PRO A 112 -9.00 -2.03 -12.31
N PHE A 113 -8.25 -2.07 -11.22
CA PHE A 113 -6.79 -1.92 -11.22
C PHE A 113 -6.03 -3.12 -10.69
N ILE A 114 -6.72 -4.03 -9.99
CA ILE A 114 -6.14 -5.20 -9.32
C ILE A 114 -6.69 -6.47 -9.97
N SER A 115 -5.80 -7.42 -10.24
CA SER A 115 -6.13 -8.65 -10.94
C SER A 115 -7.15 -9.47 -10.13
N PRO A 116 -8.23 -9.98 -10.74
CA PRO A 116 -9.34 -10.63 -10.03
C PRO A 116 -8.90 -11.79 -9.11
N GLU A 117 -7.87 -12.53 -9.51
CA GLU A 117 -7.32 -13.66 -8.76
C GLU A 117 -6.62 -13.24 -7.45
N LYS A 118 -6.07 -12.02 -7.40
CA LYS A 118 -5.40 -11.44 -6.23
C LYS A 118 -6.33 -10.71 -5.28
N MET A 119 -7.46 -10.20 -5.80
CA MET A 119 -8.44 -9.47 -4.99
C MET A 119 -9.24 -10.45 -4.12
N LYS A 120 -9.20 -10.28 -2.81
CA LYS A 120 -9.96 -11.05 -1.82
C LYS A 120 -10.77 -10.10 -0.93
N VAL A 121 -11.84 -10.61 -0.33
CA VAL A 121 -12.66 -9.85 0.63
C VAL A 121 -12.68 -10.61 1.94
N VAL A 122 -12.35 -9.93 3.03
CA VAL A 122 -12.48 -10.44 4.39
C VAL A 122 -13.26 -9.39 5.18
N HIS A 123 -14.48 -9.76 5.57
CA HIS A 123 -15.31 -8.94 6.43
C HIS A 123 -14.74 -8.93 7.85
N TYR A 124 -14.85 -7.79 8.54
CA TYR A 124 -14.53 -7.73 9.95
C TYR A 124 -15.45 -8.64 10.75
N SER A 125 -14.87 -9.50 11.58
CA SER A 125 -15.59 -10.20 12.62
C SER A 125 -15.92 -9.20 13.73
N VAL A 126 -17.11 -8.59 13.68
CA VAL A 126 -17.70 -7.95 14.85
C VAL A 126 -18.48 -8.99 15.62
N SER A 127 -17.87 -9.51 16.69
CA SER A 127 -18.58 -10.31 17.70
C SER A 127 -19.24 -9.33 18.67
N PHE A 128 -20.57 -9.37 18.76
CA PHE A 128 -21.34 -8.64 19.78
C PHE A 128 -21.33 -9.39 21.11
#